data_AF-A0A6M8W2A0-F1
#
_entry.id   AF-A0A6M8W2A0-F1
#
_cell.length_a   1.000
_cell.length_b   1.000
_cell.length_c   1.000
_cell.angle_alpha   90.00
_cell.angle_beta   90.00
_cell.angle_gamma   90.00
#
_symmetry.space_group_name_H-M   'P 1'
#
loop_
_entity.id
_entity.type
_entity.pdbx_description
1 polymer ?
#
loop_
_entity_poly.entity_id
_entity_poly.type
_entity_poly.pdbx_seq_one_letter_code
_entity_poly.pdbx_strand_id
1 'polypeptide(L)'
;MGSAGGHGTLIVLEGPDGVGKTTIGKLVAAELRRRGDDVVELSFPGKEPGSVGELVYKVHHDDGPARADEITRLSMQALHIAAHLDAIERRIAPALRDGATVVLDRYWWSAWVYGITAGCDRRTLRALINAERTAWRDLRPALVVLLQRPAPLDRDVNIKDWGSLVSEYRRLASREEKTSHVLRMDNKGEPGLVAEGILDALPCRARRGPSESDGRKLITETKPRARRNSRGGILPLKPTVVYDTYWQFAAERQRVFFRRLEGSPPPWTRDPIIAAHKFTNAYRASDRVSQYLIRRVIYRDDLPATAEDVFFRVMLFKLFNKIETWEVLERELGPLVVEDFAFEPYDAVLSRAMQSGHTIYSAAYIMPSGGGSLGHDRKHRNHLVLLERMLDESLPAHLTACGTMQRAFELLKSYPGIGDFLAYQYVTDLNYSELTDFSESGFVVPGPGALDGIRKCFIDTGGLNEPEIIRFMADRQEAEFDRLGLDFESLWGRPLQLIDCQNLFCEVDKYARVRHPEISGLSGRTRIKQRLVPKGVLPEPWYPPKWGLNDSIAEWCLTHRAQGPGTLYTTRLE
;
A
#
# COMPACT_ATOMS: atom_id res chain seq x y z
N MET A 1 -9.73 -13.85 -45.32
CA MET A 1 -9.82 -12.38 -45.31
C MET A 1 -10.75 -11.98 -44.19
N GLY A 2 -10.23 -11.76 -42.98
CA GLY A 2 -11.02 -11.34 -41.81
C GLY A 2 -10.91 -9.84 -41.65
N SER A 3 -12.04 -9.12 -41.75
CA SER A 3 -12.11 -7.70 -41.45
C SER A 3 -11.71 -7.45 -40.00
N ALA A 4 -10.91 -6.41 -39.74
CA ALA A 4 -10.66 -5.90 -38.39
C ALA A 4 -12.00 -5.51 -37.73
N GLY A 5 -12.55 -6.41 -36.90
CA GLY A 5 -13.79 -6.20 -36.15
C GLY A 5 -13.56 -5.20 -35.03
N GLY A 6 -14.40 -4.17 -34.95
CA GLY A 6 -14.39 -3.26 -33.81
C GLY A 6 -14.90 -3.99 -32.57
N HIS A 7 -14.27 -3.79 -31.42
CA HIS A 7 -14.77 -4.32 -30.15
C HIS A 7 -16.16 -3.76 -29.83
N GLY A 8 -17.07 -4.62 -29.37
CA GLY A 8 -18.41 -4.25 -28.92
C GLY A 8 -18.39 -3.34 -27.69
N THR A 9 -19.56 -2.82 -27.31
CA THR A 9 -19.68 -1.86 -26.18
C THR A 9 -20.52 -2.44 -25.07
N LEU A 10 -19.97 -2.48 -23.85
CA LEU A 10 -20.70 -2.90 -22.65
C LEU A 10 -21.18 -1.68 -21.88
N ILE A 11 -22.49 -1.58 -21.65
CA ILE A 11 -23.16 -0.54 -20.85
C ILE A 11 -23.84 -1.23 -19.67
N VAL A 12 -23.51 -0.82 -18.46
CA VAL A 12 -24.00 -1.44 -17.23
C VAL A 12 -24.92 -0.48 -16.49
N LEU A 13 -26.05 -0.99 -16.01
CA LEU A 13 -26.99 -0.28 -15.15
C LEU A 13 -26.96 -0.90 -13.75
N GLU A 14 -26.62 -0.10 -12.75
CA GLU A 14 -26.50 -0.52 -11.36
C GLU A 14 -27.35 0.32 -10.41
N GLY A 15 -27.66 -0.27 -9.26
CA GLY A 15 -28.42 0.37 -8.19
C GLY A 15 -29.42 -0.57 -7.49
N PRO A 16 -30.00 -0.16 -6.37
CA PRO A 16 -30.96 -0.98 -5.62
C PRO A 16 -32.19 -1.42 -6.42
N ASP A 17 -32.92 -2.42 -5.93
CA ASP A 17 -34.25 -2.79 -6.46
C ASP A 17 -35.19 -1.59 -6.51
N GLY A 18 -36.07 -1.49 -7.51
CA GLY A 18 -37.03 -0.38 -7.56
C GLY A 18 -36.45 1.00 -7.94
N VAL A 19 -35.19 1.12 -8.38
CA VAL A 19 -34.70 2.39 -8.99
C VAL A 19 -35.07 2.55 -10.47
N GLY A 20 -35.66 1.53 -11.10
CA GLY A 20 -36.12 1.58 -12.50
C GLY A 20 -35.09 1.14 -13.55
N LYS A 21 -34.05 0.38 -13.16
CA LYS A 21 -32.99 -0.10 -14.06
C LYS A 21 -33.52 -0.76 -15.32
N THR A 22 -34.41 -1.74 -15.18
CA THR A 22 -34.98 -2.49 -16.32
C THR A 22 -35.73 -1.58 -17.31
N THR A 23 -36.47 -0.60 -16.81
CA THR A 23 -37.19 0.36 -17.67
C THR A 23 -36.22 1.26 -18.43
N ILE A 24 -35.22 1.81 -17.76
CA ILE A 24 -34.20 2.66 -18.37
C ILE A 24 -33.36 1.86 -19.39
N GLY A 25 -32.97 0.63 -19.05
CA GLY A 25 -32.21 -0.24 -19.96
C GLY A 25 -32.94 -0.54 -21.26
N LYS A 26 -34.25 -0.82 -21.19
CA LYS A 26 -35.08 -1.00 -22.39
C LYS A 26 -35.14 0.24 -23.27
N LEU A 27 -35.23 1.43 -22.66
CA LEU A 27 -35.24 2.70 -23.40
C LEU A 27 -33.89 2.97 -24.08
N VAL A 28 -32.79 2.79 -23.34
CA VAL A 28 -31.42 2.90 -23.88
C VAL A 28 -31.22 1.93 -25.04
N ALA A 29 -31.64 0.66 -24.88
CA ALA A 29 -31.51 -0.36 -25.92
C ALA A 29 -32.36 -0.05 -27.16
N ALA A 30 -33.61 0.39 -26.98
CA ALA A 30 -34.49 0.77 -28.09
C ALA A 30 -33.91 1.94 -28.91
N GLU A 31 -33.36 2.95 -28.24
CA GLU A 31 -32.76 4.10 -28.89
C GLU A 31 -31.44 3.74 -29.61
N LEU A 32 -30.59 2.89 -29.03
CA LEU A 32 -29.40 2.36 -29.70
C LEU A 32 -29.76 1.56 -30.96
N ARG A 33 -30.81 0.72 -30.91
CA ARG A 33 -31.31 0.01 -32.10
C ARG A 33 -31.82 0.98 -33.17
N ARG A 34 -32.49 2.06 -32.77
CA ARG A 34 -32.94 3.13 -33.69
C ARG A 34 -31.76 3.84 -34.37
N ARG A 35 -30.61 3.92 -33.68
CA ARG A 35 -29.33 4.45 -34.22
C ARG A 35 -28.57 3.44 -35.10
N GLY A 36 -29.08 2.21 -35.23
CA GLY A 36 -28.51 1.16 -36.07
C GLY A 36 -27.47 0.27 -35.39
N ASP A 37 -27.31 0.35 -34.07
CA ASP A 37 -26.46 -0.57 -33.31
C ASP A 37 -27.14 -1.95 -33.19
N ASP A 38 -26.34 -3.02 -33.26
CA ASP A 38 -26.77 -4.35 -32.83
C ASP A 38 -26.74 -4.40 -31.30
N VAL A 39 -27.89 -4.67 -30.66
CA VAL A 39 -28.05 -4.51 -29.20
C VAL A 39 -28.59 -5.78 -28.56
N VAL A 40 -27.81 -6.30 -27.62
CA VAL A 40 -28.15 -7.44 -26.76
C VAL A 40 -28.51 -6.91 -25.36
N GLU A 41 -29.73 -7.17 -24.92
CA GLU A 41 -30.19 -6.84 -23.57
C GLU A 41 -30.08 -8.06 -22.68
N LEU A 42 -29.40 -7.93 -21.55
CA LEU A 42 -29.24 -8.99 -20.56
C LEU A 42 -29.49 -8.44 -19.16
N SER A 43 -29.79 -9.34 -18.24
CA SER A 43 -29.85 -9.03 -16.82
C SER A 43 -29.17 -10.13 -16.02
N PHE A 44 -28.69 -9.78 -14.85
CA PHE A 44 -28.15 -10.72 -13.89
C PHE A 44 -29.14 -10.93 -12.72
N PRO A 45 -29.36 -12.17 -12.25
CA PRO A 45 -28.79 -13.44 -12.76
C PRO A 45 -29.36 -13.89 -14.12
N GLY A 46 -30.41 -13.24 -14.63
CA GLY A 46 -31.00 -13.54 -15.94
C GLY A 46 -32.23 -14.47 -15.85
N LYS A 47 -32.94 -14.63 -16.97
CA LYS A 47 -34.16 -15.49 -17.05
C LYS A 47 -34.22 -16.32 -18.34
N GLU A 48 -33.09 -16.49 -19.01
CA GLU A 48 -33.07 -17.12 -20.32
C GLU A 48 -33.32 -18.63 -20.18
N PRO A 49 -34.25 -19.23 -20.97
CA PRO A 49 -34.53 -20.65 -20.87
C PRO A 49 -33.27 -21.52 -21.01
N GLY A 50 -33.07 -22.44 -20.08
CA GLY A 50 -31.93 -23.35 -20.02
C GLY A 50 -30.63 -22.74 -19.48
N SER A 51 -30.64 -21.49 -19.00
CA SER A 51 -29.47 -20.86 -18.38
C SER A 51 -29.37 -21.14 -16.88
N VAL A 52 -28.17 -21.01 -16.30
CA VAL A 52 -28.00 -21.02 -14.84
C VAL A 52 -28.80 -19.87 -14.21
N GLY A 53 -28.90 -18.75 -14.92
CA GLY A 53 -29.73 -17.60 -14.53
C GLY A 53 -31.18 -17.95 -14.27
N GLU A 54 -31.81 -18.73 -15.16
CA GLU A 54 -33.18 -19.20 -14.98
C GLU A 54 -33.34 -20.04 -13.71
N LEU A 55 -32.37 -20.91 -13.41
CA LEU A 55 -32.40 -21.72 -12.18
C LEU A 55 -32.35 -20.83 -10.94
N VAL A 56 -31.45 -19.84 -10.93
CA VAL A 56 -31.36 -18.89 -9.82
C VAL A 56 -32.61 -18.02 -9.71
N TYR A 57 -33.20 -17.62 -10.84
CA TYR A 57 -34.47 -16.88 -10.85
C TYR A 57 -35.60 -17.68 -10.20
N LYS A 58 -35.72 -18.99 -10.51
CA LYS A 58 -36.69 -19.90 -9.90
C LYS A 58 -36.46 -20.04 -8.40
N VAL A 59 -35.21 -20.12 -7.94
CA VAL A 59 -34.88 -20.14 -6.50
C VAL A 59 -35.43 -18.91 -5.75
N HIS A 60 -35.49 -17.74 -6.40
CA HIS A 60 -36.05 -16.51 -5.81
C HIS A 60 -37.58 -16.44 -5.85
N HIS A 61 -38.26 -17.11 -6.79
CA HIS A 61 -39.68 -16.86 -7.09
C HIS A 61 -40.60 -18.08 -7.00
N ASP A 62 -40.07 -19.30 -7.06
CA ASP A 62 -40.86 -20.53 -7.07
C ASP A 62 -40.95 -21.13 -5.65
N ASP A 63 -42.09 -21.73 -5.32
CA ASP A 63 -42.33 -22.43 -4.04
C ASP A 63 -41.75 -23.87 -4.04
N GLY A 64 -40.49 -24.03 -4.48
CA GLY A 64 -39.78 -25.31 -4.56
C GLY A 64 -38.84 -25.58 -3.37
N PRO A 65 -38.18 -26.75 -3.30
CA PRO A 65 -37.12 -26.98 -2.32
C PRO A 65 -35.93 -26.03 -2.55
N ALA A 66 -35.31 -25.55 -1.45
CA ALA A 66 -34.20 -24.59 -1.48
C ALA A 66 -34.63 -23.19 -1.98
N ARG A 67 -35.70 -22.66 -1.38
CA ARG A 67 -36.13 -21.27 -1.60
C ARG A 67 -35.07 -20.28 -1.13
N ALA A 68 -35.12 -19.04 -1.63
CA ALA A 68 -34.13 -18.03 -1.28
C ALA A 68 -34.02 -17.73 0.23
N ASP A 69 -35.10 -17.88 0.99
CA ASP A 69 -35.15 -17.73 2.45
C ASP A 69 -34.64 -18.96 3.23
N GLU A 70 -34.55 -20.12 2.57
CA GLU A 70 -34.02 -21.36 3.14
C GLU A 70 -32.53 -21.56 2.84
N ILE A 71 -31.99 -20.89 1.83
CA ILE A 71 -30.57 -20.93 1.46
C ILE A 71 -29.76 -19.94 2.29
N THR A 72 -28.57 -20.35 2.73
CA THR A 72 -27.67 -19.45 3.45
C THR A 72 -27.24 -18.27 2.57
N ARG A 73 -27.04 -17.10 3.18
CA ARG A 73 -26.75 -15.85 2.47
C ARG A 73 -25.55 -15.95 1.54
N LEU A 74 -24.49 -16.65 1.96
CA LEU A 74 -23.29 -16.85 1.15
C LEU A 74 -23.54 -17.81 -0.02
N SER A 75 -24.25 -18.92 0.20
CA SER A 75 -24.62 -19.83 -0.89
C SER A 75 -25.48 -19.14 -1.94
N MET A 76 -26.37 -18.24 -1.53
CA MET A 76 -27.13 -17.41 -2.46
C MET A 76 -26.23 -16.52 -3.32
N GLN A 77 -25.23 -15.86 -2.72
CA GLN A 77 -24.26 -15.07 -3.49
C GLN A 77 -23.43 -15.95 -4.44
N ALA A 78 -23.04 -17.16 -4.02
CA ALA A 78 -22.34 -18.09 -4.89
C ALA A 78 -23.20 -18.51 -6.10
N LEU A 79 -24.51 -18.73 -5.91
CA LEU A 79 -25.45 -19.00 -7.00
C LEU A 79 -25.57 -17.82 -7.97
N HIS A 80 -25.65 -16.59 -7.46
CA HIS A 80 -25.63 -15.38 -8.31
C HIS A 80 -24.37 -15.31 -9.15
N ILE A 81 -23.19 -15.47 -8.53
CA ILE A 81 -21.91 -15.46 -9.24
C ILE A 81 -21.83 -16.59 -10.28
N ALA A 82 -22.31 -17.79 -9.97
CA ALA A 82 -22.37 -18.89 -10.94
C ALA A 82 -23.23 -18.54 -12.17
N ALA A 83 -24.39 -17.90 -11.96
CA ALA A 83 -25.24 -17.41 -13.05
C ALA A 83 -24.55 -16.30 -13.88
N HIS A 84 -23.81 -15.40 -13.23
CA HIS A 84 -23.07 -14.35 -13.92
C HIS A 84 -21.98 -14.96 -14.81
N LEU A 85 -21.17 -15.88 -14.28
CA LEU A 85 -20.12 -16.58 -15.02
C LEU A 85 -20.67 -17.27 -16.28
N ASP A 86 -21.78 -18.00 -16.13
CA ASP A 86 -22.46 -18.68 -17.24
C ASP A 86 -22.87 -17.70 -18.35
N ALA A 87 -23.48 -16.57 -17.98
CA ALA A 87 -23.92 -15.54 -18.91
C ALA A 87 -22.73 -14.79 -19.56
N ILE A 88 -21.67 -14.52 -18.81
CA ILE A 88 -20.45 -13.88 -19.32
C ILE A 88 -19.85 -14.73 -20.44
N GLU A 89 -19.62 -16.01 -20.16
CA GLU A 89 -18.90 -16.89 -21.08
C GLU A 89 -19.73 -17.28 -22.30
N ARG A 90 -21.02 -17.59 -22.11
CA ARG A 90 -21.88 -18.10 -23.18
C ARG A 90 -22.52 -17.02 -24.06
N ARG A 91 -22.72 -15.81 -23.52
CA ARG A 91 -23.54 -14.77 -24.19
C ARG A 91 -22.80 -13.45 -24.34
N ILE A 92 -22.34 -12.87 -23.23
CA ILE A 92 -21.82 -11.50 -23.22
C ILE A 92 -20.48 -11.41 -23.95
N ALA A 93 -19.52 -12.27 -23.61
CA ALA A 93 -18.21 -12.26 -24.23
C ALA A 93 -18.24 -12.57 -25.74
N PRO A 94 -19.03 -13.54 -26.24
CA PRO A 94 -19.27 -13.68 -27.67
C PRO A 94 -19.89 -12.43 -28.31
N ALA A 95 -20.98 -11.90 -27.78
CA ALA A 95 -21.67 -10.73 -28.35
C ALA A 95 -20.74 -9.50 -28.45
N LEU A 96 -19.95 -9.22 -27.42
CA LEU A 96 -18.97 -8.13 -27.44
C LEU A 96 -17.83 -8.36 -28.43
N ARG A 97 -17.41 -9.61 -28.64
CA ARG A 97 -16.40 -9.95 -29.66
C ARG A 97 -16.93 -9.76 -31.08
N ASP A 98 -18.21 -10.02 -31.30
CA ASP A 98 -18.89 -9.84 -32.58
C ASP A 98 -19.25 -8.37 -32.86
N GLY A 99 -18.95 -7.46 -31.94
CA GLY A 99 -19.12 -6.01 -32.11
C GLY A 99 -20.45 -5.45 -31.61
N ALA A 100 -21.31 -6.29 -31.02
CA ALA A 100 -22.60 -5.88 -30.49
C ALA A 100 -22.45 -4.96 -29.27
N THR A 101 -23.48 -4.15 -29.02
CA THR A 101 -23.63 -3.37 -27.80
C THR A 101 -24.45 -4.17 -26.79
N VAL A 102 -23.87 -4.46 -25.63
CA VAL A 102 -24.55 -5.16 -24.53
C VAL A 102 -25.04 -4.13 -23.52
N VAL A 103 -26.36 -4.09 -23.29
CA VAL A 103 -26.97 -3.33 -22.19
C VAL A 103 -27.29 -4.33 -21.07
N LEU A 104 -26.61 -4.18 -19.94
CA LEU A 104 -26.65 -5.14 -18.84
C LEU A 104 -27.32 -4.53 -17.60
N ASP A 105 -28.44 -5.11 -17.17
CA ASP A 105 -29.11 -4.79 -15.89
C ASP A 105 -28.48 -5.64 -14.77
N ARG A 106 -27.70 -4.96 -13.90
CA ARG A 106 -26.82 -5.52 -12.85
C ARG A 106 -25.53 -6.18 -13.32
N TYR A 107 -24.53 -6.05 -12.48
CA TYR A 107 -23.15 -6.47 -12.61
C TYR A 107 -22.69 -7.09 -11.27
N TRP A 108 -21.41 -7.41 -11.12
CA TRP A 108 -20.89 -7.90 -9.83
C TRP A 108 -21.11 -6.92 -8.66
N TRP A 109 -21.38 -5.64 -8.92
CA TRP A 109 -21.68 -4.65 -7.87
C TRP A 109 -22.92 -5.05 -7.08
N SER A 110 -23.95 -5.57 -7.76
CA SER A 110 -25.13 -6.12 -7.09
C SER A 110 -24.76 -7.29 -6.16
N ALA A 111 -23.94 -8.24 -6.60
CA ALA A 111 -23.51 -9.36 -5.74
C ALA A 111 -22.74 -8.86 -4.50
N TRP A 112 -21.83 -7.88 -4.67
CA TRP A 112 -21.12 -7.27 -3.55
C TRP A 112 -22.06 -6.56 -2.58
N VAL A 113 -22.86 -5.61 -3.08
CA VAL A 113 -23.67 -4.73 -2.23
C VAL A 113 -24.68 -5.55 -1.45
N TYR A 114 -25.42 -6.44 -2.11
CA TYR A 114 -26.42 -7.28 -1.43
C TYR A 114 -25.77 -8.27 -0.47
N GLY A 115 -24.63 -8.87 -0.83
CA GLY A 115 -23.88 -9.76 0.07
C GLY A 115 -23.42 -9.04 1.35
N ILE A 116 -22.86 -7.83 1.23
CA ILE A 116 -22.43 -7.03 2.39
C ILE A 116 -23.63 -6.62 3.24
N THR A 117 -24.72 -6.13 2.66
CA THR A 117 -25.91 -5.74 3.43
C THR A 117 -26.60 -6.92 4.09
N ALA A 118 -26.49 -8.11 3.49
CA ALA A 118 -26.95 -9.36 4.09
C ALA A 118 -25.99 -9.86 5.20
N GLY A 119 -24.82 -9.26 5.39
CA GLY A 119 -23.85 -9.66 6.41
C GLY A 119 -23.07 -10.92 6.04
N CYS A 120 -22.84 -11.17 4.75
CA CYS A 120 -21.85 -12.15 4.32
C CYS A 120 -20.45 -11.75 4.78
N ASP A 121 -19.62 -12.75 5.09
CA ASP A 121 -18.19 -12.54 5.32
C ASP A 121 -17.54 -11.86 4.11
N ARG A 122 -16.81 -10.77 4.37
CA ARG A 122 -16.25 -9.90 3.32
C ARG A 122 -15.18 -10.61 2.51
N ARG A 123 -14.36 -11.45 3.15
CA ARG A 123 -13.26 -12.16 2.51
C ARG A 123 -13.80 -13.21 1.54
N THR A 124 -14.75 -14.02 1.98
CA THR A 124 -15.36 -15.05 1.14
C THR A 124 -16.14 -14.44 -0.02
N LEU A 125 -16.89 -13.37 0.23
CA LEU A 125 -17.60 -12.64 -0.83
C LEU A 125 -16.65 -12.05 -1.86
N ARG A 126 -15.50 -11.52 -1.43
CA ARG A 126 -14.46 -11.02 -2.33
C ARG A 126 -13.87 -12.13 -3.20
N ALA A 127 -13.62 -13.31 -2.64
CA ALA A 127 -13.12 -14.44 -3.41
C ALA A 127 -14.09 -14.83 -4.54
N LEU A 128 -15.40 -14.88 -4.24
CA LEU A 128 -16.43 -15.14 -5.25
C LEU A 128 -16.46 -14.07 -6.35
N ILE A 129 -16.42 -12.78 -5.97
CA ILE A 129 -16.42 -11.67 -6.94
C ILE A 129 -15.12 -11.64 -7.75
N ASN A 130 -13.98 -12.00 -7.18
CA ASN A 130 -12.73 -12.10 -7.92
C ASN A 130 -12.81 -13.17 -9.02
N ALA A 131 -13.53 -14.27 -8.79
CA ALA A 131 -13.81 -15.25 -9.85
C ALA A 131 -14.59 -14.60 -11.01
N GLU A 132 -15.65 -13.84 -10.72
CA GLU A 132 -16.40 -13.11 -11.77
C GLU A 132 -15.54 -12.06 -12.48
N ARG A 133 -14.80 -11.24 -11.73
CA ARG A 133 -13.89 -10.22 -12.28
C ARG A 133 -12.84 -10.83 -13.22
N THR A 134 -12.38 -12.04 -12.92
CA THR A 134 -11.45 -12.78 -13.78
C THR A 134 -12.12 -13.22 -15.09
N ALA A 135 -13.38 -13.65 -15.04
CA ALA A 135 -14.14 -14.05 -16.23
C ALA A 135 -14.38 -12.89 -17.22
N TRP A 136 -14.48 -11.66 -16.71
CA TRP A 136 -14.56 -10.47 -17.55
C TRP A 136 -13.28 -10.23 -18.39
N ARG A 137 -12.11 -10.76 -17.98
CA ARG A 137 -10.82 -10.63 -18.70
C ARG A 137 -10.52 -9.18 -19.10
N ASP A 138 -10.41 -8.89 -20.39
CA ASP A 138 -10.18 -7.55 -20.96
C ASP A 138 -11.47 -6.80 -21.32
N LEU A 139 -12.64 -7.43 -21.16
CA LEU A 139 -13.93 -6.82 -21.43
C LEU A 139 -14.24 -5.82 -20.31
N ARG A 140 -14.08 -4.54 -20.61
CA ARG A 140 -14.36 -3.44 -19.67
C ARG A 140 -15.65 -2.74 -20.07
N PRO A 141 -16.52 -2.37 -19.11
CA PRO A 141 -17.67 -1.54 -19.40
C PRO A 141 -17.20 -0.17 -19.92
N ALA A 142 -17.81 0.27 -21.02
CA ALA A 142 -17.61 1.61 -21.56
C ALA A 142 -18.25 2.67 -20.65
N LEU A 143 -19.33 2.29 -19.96
CA LEU A 143 -20.04 3.11 -19.00
C LEU A 143 -20.74 2.23 -17.97
N VAL A 144 -20.59 2.57 -16.69
CA VAL A 144 -21.38 2.02 -15.58
C VAL A 144 -22.26 3.13 -15.03
N VAL A 145 -23.57 2.96 -15.10
CA VAL A 145 -24.54 3.97 -14.62
C VAL A 145 -25.10 3.52 -13.28
N LEU A 146 -24.81 4.29 -12.23
CA LEU A 146 -25.48 4.13 -10.94
C LEU A 146 -26.78 4.95 -10.93
N LEU A 147 -27.92 4.27 -11.04
CA LEU A 147 -29.25 4.86 -10.93
C LEU A 147 -29.66 5.01 -9.46
N GLN A 148 -30.13 6.21 -9.10
CA GLN A 148 -30.43 6.58 -7.73
C GLN A 148 -31.83 7.15 -7.58
N ARG A 149 -32.48 6.84 -6.45
CA ARG A 149 -33.74 7.46 -6.03
C ARG A 149 -33.73 7.69 -4.51
N PRO A 150 -34.43 8.71 -4.00
CA PRO A 150 -34.59 8.90 -2.56
C PRO A 150 -35.37 7.75 -1.91
N ALA A 151 -36.35 7.20 -2.62
CA ALA A 151 -37.20 6.09 -2.20
C ALA A 151 -37.41 5.11 -3.38
N PRO A 152 -37.62 3.81 -3.10
CA PRO A 152 -37.92 2.81 -4.12
C PRO A 152 -39.23 3.15 -4.84
N LEU A 153 -39.34 2.76 -6.12
CA LEU A 153 -40.61 2.80 -6.87
C LEU A 153 -41.62 1.79 -6.31
N ASP A 154 -41.11 0.66 -5.81
CA ASP A 154 -41.90 -0.42 -5.25
C ASP A 154 -42.06 -0.25 -3.73
N ARG A 155 -43.28 -0.45 -3.23
CA ARG A 155 -43.65 -0.18 -1.82
C ARG A 155 -43.31 -1.33 -0.89
N ASP A 156 -42.98 -2.51 -1.43
CA ASP A 156 -42.69 -3.72 -0.66
C ASP A 156 -41.21 -3.85 -0.25
N VAL A 157 -40.36 -2.89 -0.62
CA VAL A 157 -38.94 -2.87 -0.21
C VAL A 157 -38.82 -2.34 1.22
N ASN A 158 -38.21 -3.14 2.10
CA ASN A 158 -37.93 -2.74 3.48
C ASN A 158 -37.08 -1.45 3.54
N ILE A 159 -37.65 -0.39 4.09
CA ILE A 159 -37.06 0.96 4.14
C ILE A 159 -35.75 0.98 4.96
N LYS A 160 -35.57 0.09 5.94
CA LYS A 160 -34.32 0.01 6.71
C LYS A 160 -33.15 -0.51 5.87
N ASP A 161 -33.40 -1.44 4.96
CA ASP A 161 -32.37 -2.01 4.09
C ASP A 161 -32.03 -1.07 2.93
N TRP A 162 -32.99 -0.23 2.50
CA TRP A 162 -32.82 0.77 1.45
C TRP A 162 -31.65 1.73 1.67
N GLY A 163 -31.57 2.33 2.87
CA GLY A 163 -30.51 3.29 3.19
C GLY A 163 -29.13 2.66 3.15
N SER A 164 -29.02 1.42 3.64
CA SER A 164 -27.79 0.63 3.63
C SER A 164 -27.35 0.32 2.20
N LEU A 165 -28.27 -0.18 1.37
CA LEU A 165 -28.02 -0.48 -0.05
C LEU A 165 -27.56 0.78 -0.81
N VAL A 166 -28.29 1.89 -0.68
CA VAL A 166 -27.93 3.16 -1.34
C VAL A 166 -26.55 3.65 -0.92
N SER A 167 -26.23 3.56 0.38
CA SER A 167 -24.92 3.93 0.92
C SER A 167 -23.80 3.07 0.33
N GLU A 168 -23.97 1.75 0.31
CA GLU A 168 -22.95 0.83 -0.18
C GLU A 168 -22.76 0.93 -1.70
N TYR A 169 -23.82 1.14 -2.49
CA TYR A 169 -23.68 1.47 -3.91
C TYR A 169 -22.91 2.76 -4.15
N ARG A 170 -23.15 3.83 -3.36
CA ARG A 170 -22.40 5.08 -3.47
C ARG A 170 -20.93 4.89 -3.11
N ARG A 171 -20.66 4.12 -2.05
CA ARG A 171 -19.29 3.77 -1.63
C ARG A 171 -18.57 3.03 -2.75
N LEU A 172 -19.22 2.03 -3.33
CA LEU A 172 -18.67 1.23 -4.42
C LEU A 172 -18.44 2.07 -5.69
N ALA A 173 -19.40 2.89 -6.11
CA ALA A 173 -19.23 3.80 -7.23
C ALA A 173 -18.03 4.74 -7.05
N SER A 174 -17.87 5.32 -5.87
CA SER A 174 -16.72 6.20 -5.55
C SER A 174 -15.38 5.48 -5.62
N ARG A 175 -15.37 4.16 -5.37
CA ARG A 175 -14.17 3.32 -5.50
C ARG A 175 -13.85 3.02 -6.95
N GLU A 176 -14.85 2.62 -7.73
CA GLU A 176 -14.68 2.18 -9.12
C GLU A 176 -14.55 3.34 -10.12
N GLU A 177 -14.92 4.57 -9.75
CA GLU A 177 -14.63 5.80 -10.53
C GLU A 177 -13.14 5.98 -10.85
N LYS A 178 -12.25 5.35 -10.08
CA LYS A 178 -10.80 5.39 -10.31
C LYS A 178 -10.35 4.50 -11.47
N THR A 179 -11.15 3.51 -11.86
CA THR A 179 -10.77 2.44 -12.80
C THR A 179 -11.72 2.31 -13.98
N SER A 180 -12.95 2.80 -13.86
CA SER A 180 -14.01 2.71 -14.87
C SER A 180 -14.76 4.03 -14.99
N HIS A 181 -15.38 4.28 -16.16
CA HIS A 181 -16.26 5.44 -16.33
C HIS A 181 -17.59 5.17 -15.63
N VAL A 182 -17.81 5.81 -14.48
CA VAL A 182 -19.03 5.70 -13.69
C VAL A 182 -19.83 6.99 -13.80
N LEU A 183 -21.12 6.89 -14.15
CA LEU A 183 -22.06 7.99 -14.19
C LEU A 183 -23.13 7.80 -13.11
N ARG A 184 -23.34 8.78 -12.26
CA ARG A 184 -24.40 8.76 -11.23
C ARG A 184 -25.59 9.56 -11.73
N MET A 185 -26.77 8.97 -11.73
CA MET A 185 -27.99 9.63 -12.20
C MET A 185 -29.15 9.46 -11.21
N ASP A 186 -29.77 10.58 -10.86
CA ASP A 186 -31.02 10.60 -10.10
C ASP A 186 -32.20 10.31 -11.04
N ASN A 187 -32.84 9.16 -10.88
CA ASN A 187 -34.05 8.81 -11.63
C ASN A 187 -35.30 9.39 -10.95
N LYS A 188 -35.46 10.72 -10.99
CA LYS A 188 -36.60 11.44 -10.40
C LYS A 188 -37.59 12.01 -11.43
N GLY A 189 -37.20 12.06 -12.72
CA GLY A 189 -37.96 12.69 -13.80
C GLY A 189 -38.55 11.68 -14.79
N GLU A 190 -38.76 12.13 -16.03
CA GLU A 190 -39.24 11.29 -17.12
C GLU A 190 -38.16 10.26 -17.54
N PRO A 191 -38.50 8.96 -17.62
CA PRO A 191 -37.52 7.91 -17.97
C PRO A 191 -36.77 8.15 -19.29
N GLY A 192 -37.41 8.79 -20.27
CA GLY A 192 -36.79 9.14 -21.56
C GLY A 192 -35.59 10.07 -21.40
N LEU A 193 -35.70 11.13 -20.59
CA LEU A 193 -34.60 12.08 -20.36
C LEU A 193 -33.40 11.44 -19.66
N VAL A 194 -33.67 10.48 -18.74
CA VAL A 194 -32.59 9.73 -18.09
C VAL A 194 -31.89 8.82 -19.10
N ALA A 195 -32.63 8.16 -19.99
CA ALA A 195 -32.06 7.33 -21.05
C ALA A 195 -31.23 8.16 -22.06
N GLU A 196 -31.71 9.35 -22.45
CA GLU A 196 -30.96 10.29 -23.29
C GLU A 196 -29.65 10.72 -22.62
N GLY A 197 -29.68 11.10 -21.34
CA GLY A 197 -28.48 11.48 -20.61
C GLY A 197 -27.44 10.35 -20.50
N ILE A 198 -27.87 9.08 -20.43
CA ILE A 198 -26.96 7.93 -20.49
C ILE A 198 -26.28 7.85 -21.86
N LEU A 199 -27.04 8.02 -22.94
CA LEU A 199 -26.54 7.93 -24.31
C LEU A 199 -25.57 9.06 -24.63
N ASP A 200 -25.80 10.27 -24.11
CA ASP A 200 -24.91 11.42 -24.27
C ASP A 200 -23.59 11.25 -23.53
N ALA A 201 -23.60 10.48 -22.43
CA ALA A 201 -22.40 10.17 -21.66
C ALA A 201 -21.56 9.03 -22.24
N LEU A 202 -22.05 8.32 -23.27
CA LEU A 202 -21.27 7.28 -23.94
C LEU A 202 -20.09 7.91 -24.71
N PRO A 203 -18.88 7.33 -24.61
CA PRO A 203 -17.76 7.78 -25.41
C PRO A 203 -18.10 7.76 -26.91
N CYS A 204 -17.94 8.89 -27.61
CA CYS A 204 -18.25 8.99 -29.04
C CYS A 204 -17.49 7.91 -29.83
N ARG A 205 -18.21 6.98 -30.47
CA ARG A 205 -17.64 6.09 -31.49
C ARG A 205 -17.22 6.94 -32.70
N ALA A 206 -15.96 6.85 -33.10
CA ALA A 206 -15.52 7.43 -34.37
C ALA A 206 -16.38 6.84 -35.51
N ARG A 207 -17.13 7.70 -36.22
CA ARG A 207 -17.92 7.30 -37.39
C ARG A 207 -16.98 6.70 -38.45
N ARG A 208 -17.29 5.49 -38.95
CA ARG A 208 -16.66 4.94 -40.15
C ARG A 208 -17.10 5.78 -41.36
N GLY A 209 -16.22 6.67 -41.82
CA GLY A 209 -16.31 7.34 -43.12
C GLY A 209 -15.29 6.75 -44.12
N PRO A 210 -15.47 6.94 -45.44
CA PRO A 210 -14.62 6.33 -46.45
C PRO A 210 -13.21 6.92 -46.40
N SER A 211 -12.24 6.06 -46.72
CA SER A 211 -10.82 6.37 -46.82
C SER A 211 -10.55 7.50 -47.82
N GLU A 212 -9.95 8.59 -47.34
CA GLU A 212 -9.13 9.46 -48.18
C GLU A 212 -7.77 9.65 -47.53
N SER A 213 -6.78 9.14 -48.23
CA SER A 213 -5.38 9.51 -48.14
C SER A 213 -5.23 11.01 -48.38
N ASP A 214 -4.67 11.75 -47.42
CA ASP A 214 -3.71 12.77 -47.81
C ASP A 214 -2.73 13.10 -46.70
N GLY A 215 -1.46 13.17 -47.08
CA GLY A 215 -0.36 13.47 -46.18
C GLY A 215 -0.33 14.95 -45.84
N ARG A 216 -0.02 15.26 -44.58
CA ARG A 216 0.65 16.52 -44.22
C ARG A 216 1.47 16.34 -42.95
N LYS A 217 2.79 16.36 -43.15
CA LYS A 217 3.78 16.67 -42.12
C LYS A 217 3.42 18.00 -41.48
N LEU A 218 3.34 18.05 -40.16
CA LEU A 218 3.67 19.27 -39.42
C LEU A 218 4.52 18.91 -38.20
N ILE A 219 5.75 19.38 -38.31
CA ILE A 219 6.71 19.56 -37.23
C ILE A 219 6.15 20.69 -36.36
N THR A 220 6.05 20.46 -35.05
CA THR A 220 6.03 21.55 -34.06
C THR A 220 6.97 21.21 -32.93
N GLU A 221 8.11 21.90 -32.97
CA GLU A 221 9.11 22.01 -31.92
C GLU A 221 8.46 22.45 -30.60
N THR A 222 8.63 21.65 -29.55
CA THR A 222 8.39 22.09 -28.18
C THR A 222 9.66 22.71 -27.63
N LYS A 223 9.65 24.05 -27.55
CA LYS A 223 10.69 24.85 -26.87
C LYS A 223 10.90 24.35 -25.43
N PRO A 224 12.15 24.24 -24.96
CA PRO A 224 12.45 23.94 -23.56
C PRO A 224 11.99 25.12 -22.70
N ARG A 225 11.15 24.81 -21.71
CA ARG A 225 10.72 25.78 -20.69
C ARG A 225 11.97 26.29 -19.96
N ALA A 226 12.19 27.59 -20.06
CA ALA A 226 13.33 28.29 -19.50
C ALA A 226 13.53 27.92 -18.02
N ARG A 227 14.67 27.26 -17.73
CA ARG A 227 15.26 27.25 -16.39
C ARG A 227 15.40 28.70 -15.95
N ARG A 228 14.69 29.06 -14.89
CA ARG A 228 14.94 30.31 -14.17
C ARG A 228 16.35 30.21 -13.59
N ASN A 229 17.32 30.80 -14.28
CA ASN A 229 18.62 31.14 -13.72
C ASN A 229 18.42 32.25 -12.68
N SER A 230 18.03 31.89 -11.47
CA SER A 230 18.36 32.70 -10.30
C SER A 230 19.74 32.26 -9.83
N ARG A 231 20.79 32.88 -10.37
CA ARG A 231 22.09 32.97 -9.70
C ARG A 231 21.91 33.87 -8.46
N GLY A 232 21.22 33.36 -7.45
CA GLY A 232 21.48 33.76 -6.06
C GLY A 232 22.60 32.84 -5.60
N GLY A 233 23.78 33.38 -5.33
CA GLY A 233 24.91 32.56 -4.87
C GLY A 233 24.50 31.77 -3.63
N ILE A 234 24.69 30.45 -3.67
CA ILE A 234 24.64 29.62 -2.46
C ILE A 234 25.72 30.20 -1.55
N LEU A 235 25.31 30.83 -0.47
CA LEU A 235 26.23 31.34 0.54
C LEU A 235 26.93 30.12 1.19
N PRO A 236 28.19 30.25 1.63
CA PRO A 236 28.86 29.15 2.31
C PRO A 236 28.06 28.74 3.55
N LEU A 237 27.82 27.43 3.69
CA LEU A 237 27.22 26.85 4.89
C LEU A 237 28.00 27.31 6.13
N LYS A 238 27.28 27.66 7.20
CA LYS A 238 27.89 28.04 8.48
C LYS A 238 27.64 26.94 9.51
N PRO A 239 28.54 25.95 9.63
CA PRO A 239 28.39 24.87 10.59
C PRO A 239 28.60 25.38 12.03
N THR A 240 28.05 24.64 13.00
CA THR A 240 28.41 24.71 14.42
C THR A 240 29.41 23.60 14.76
N VAL A 241 29.86 23.53 16.02
CA VAL A 241 30.65 22.39 16.54
C VAL A 241 29.89 21.05 16.46
N VAL A 242 28.54 21.08 16.38
CA VAL A 242 27.73 19.85 16.25
C VAL A 242 27.90 19.22 14.87
N TYR A 243 28.28 19.99 13.85
CA TYR A 243 28.60 19.45 12.53
C TYR A 243 29.76 18.44 12.59
N ASP A 244 30.86 18.76 13.25
CA ASP A 244 31.98 17.81 13.42
C ASP A 244 31.57 16.64 14.33
N THR A 245 30.72 16.93 15.33
CA THR A 245 30.17 15.91 16.22
C THR A 245 29.32 14.88 15.48
N TYR A 246 28.64 15.27 14.41
CA TYR A 246 27.87 14.37 13.57
C TYR A 246 28.76 13.25 13.01
N TRP A 247 29.89 13.63 12.43
CA TRP A 247 30.83 12.69 11.80
C TRP A 247 31.56 11.83 12.84
N GLN A 248 31.99 12.44 13.94
CA GLN A 248 32.58 11.72 15.07
C GLN A 248 31.62 10.68 15.65
N PHE A 249 30.34 11.04 15.81
CA PHE A 249 29.31 10.13 16.28
C PHE A 249 29.07 8.98 15.29
N ALA A 250 28.99 9.27 13.99
CA ALA A 250 28.81 8.25 12.96
C ALA A 250 29.95 7.21 12.98
N ALA A 251 31.20 7.69 13.00
CA ALA A 251 32.39 6.83 13.07
C ALA A 251 32.45 6.01 14.37
N GLU A 252 32.19 6.62 15.52
CA GLU A 252 32.23 5.88 16.79
C GLU A 252 31.09 4.85 16.88
N ARG A 253 29.90 5.16 16.37
CA ARG A 253 28.80 4.19 16.33
C ARG A 253 29.08 3.00 15.43
N GLN A 254 29.75 3.25 14.31
CA GLN A 254 30.15 2.20 13.37
C GLN A 254 31.26 1.31 13.95
N ARG A 255 32.24 1.91 14.62
CA ARG A 255 33.27 1.18 15.37
C ARG A 255 32.68 0.29 16.47
N VAL A 256 31.71 0.79 17.21
CA VAL A 256 30.98 -0.02 18.21
C VAL A 256 30.22 -1.17 17.57
N PHE A 257 29.67 -0.99 16.36
CA PHE A 257 29.00 -2.07 15.64
C PHE A 257 29.99 -3.20 15.30
N PHE A 258 31.14 -2.90 14.69
CA PHE A 258 32.16 -3.90 14.35
C PHE A 258 32.77 -4.58 15.57
N ARG A 259 33.15 -3.84 16.62
CA ARG A 259 33.65 -4.44 17.88
C ARG A 259 32.67 -5.45 18.47
N ARG A 260 31.38 -5.15 18.42
CA ARG A 260 30.33 -6.07 18.88
C ARG A 260 30.18 -7.28 17.96
N LEU A 261 30.36 -7.09 16.66
CA LEU A 261 30.25 -8.15 15.67
C LEU A 261 31.42 -9.15 15.75
N GLU A 262 32.62 -8.65 16.05
CA GLU A 262 33.84 -9.43 16.34
C GLU A 262 33.75 -10.23 17.64
N GLY A 263 32.79 -9.90 18.51
CA GLY A 263 32.69 -10.52 19.83
C GLY A 263 33.63 -9.91 20.88
N SER A 264 34.17 -8.71 20.65
CA SER A 264 34.98 -8.01 21.65
C SER A 264 34.20 -7.81 22.97
N PRO A 265 34.83 -7.95 24.14
CA PRO A 265 34.18 -7.70 25.42
C PRO A 265 33.90 -6.19 25.62
N PRO A 266 32.85 -5.83 26.38
CA PRO A 266 32.61 -4.43 26.75
C PRO A 266 33.73 -3.87 27.67
N PRO A 267 33.94 -2.55 27.71
CA PRO A 267 33.19 -1.52 26.99
C PRO A 267 33.61 -1.38 25.52
N TRP A 268 32.62 -1.30 24.61
CA TRP A 268 32.89 -1.18 23.17
C TRP A 268 33.25 0.23 22.71
N THR A 269 33.18 1.22 23.59
CA THR A 269 33.51 2.63 23.31
C THR A 269 34.11 3.28 24.56
N ARG A 270 34.92 4.32 24.35
CA ARG A 270 35.39 5.21 25.42
C ARG A 270 34.49 6.44 25.60
N ASP A 271 33.53 6.65 24.71
CA ASP A 271 32.58 7.75 24.80
C ASP A 271 31.53 7.44 25.89
N PRO A 272 31.48 8.23 26.98
CA PRO A 272 30.59 7.96 28.11
C PRO A 272 29.11 8.14 27.76
N ILE A 273 28.77 8.96 26.76
CA ILE A 273 27.39 9.21 26.32
C ILE A 273 26.91 8.00 25.51
N ILE A 274 27.71 7.52 24.55
CA ILE A 274 27.38 6.31 23.77
C ILE A 274 27.33 5.07 24.67
N ALA A 275 28.23 4.96 25.66
CA ALA A 275 28.23 3.86 26.61
C ALA A 275 26.97 3.84 27.52
N ALA A 276 26.46 5.01 27.91
CA ALA A 276 25.35 5.12 28.85
C ALA A 276 23.95 5.07 28.20
N HIS A 277 23.83 5.49 26.94
CA HIS A 277 22.55 5.75 26.30
C HIS A 277 22.30 4.90 25.05
N LYS A 278 21.02 4.70 24.73
CA LYS A 278 20.61 3.93 23.55
C LYS A 278 20.59 4.83 22.32
N PHE A 279 21.38 4.46 21.32
CA PHE A 279 21.41 5.03 19.97
C PHE A 279 21.21 3.95 18.91
N THR A 280 20.76 4.33 17.71
CA THR A 280 20.77 3.46 16.53
C THR A 280 22.19 3.25 16.00
N ASN A 281 22.36 2.36 15.04
CA ASN A 281 23.59 2.24 14.27
C ASN A 281 23.72 3.37 13.23
N ALA A 282 24.92 3.53 12.65
CA ALA A 282 25.16 4.49 11.58
C ALA A 282 24.33 4.14 10.33
N TYR A 283 24.33 2.86 9.95
CA TYR A 283 23.44 2.31 8.94
C TYR A 283 22.11 1.88 9.58
N ARG A 284 20.99 2.45 9.11
CA ARG A 284 19.64 2.15 9.64
C ARG A 284 19.32 0.67 9.50
N ALA A 285 19.69 0.04 8.38
CA ALA A 285 19.44 -1.37 8.14
C ALA A 285 20.10 -2.29 9.18
N SER A 286 21.16 -1.85 9.85
CA SER A 286 21.86 -2.60 10.90
C SER A 286 21.14 -2.56 12.25
N ASP A 287 20.10 -1.73 12.43
CA ASP A 287 19.34 -1.71 13.67
C ASP A 287 18.61 -3.02 13.92
N ARG A 288 18.50 -3.42 15.20
CA ARG A 288 17.88 -4.70 15.61
C ARG A 288 16.51 -4.94 14.95
N VAL A 289 15.67 -3.90 14.89
CA VAL A 289 14.31 -4.02 14.33
C VAL A 289 14.34 -4.16 12.81
N SER A 290 15.25 -3.45 12.13
CA SER A 290 15.45 -3.56 10.69
C SER A 290 16.04 -4.91 10.31
N GLN A 291 17.03 -5.40 11.05
CA GLN A 291 17.60 -6.75 10.87
C GLN A 291 16.54 -7.84 11.06
N TYR A 292 15.66 -7.70 12.05
CA TYR A 292 14.54 -8.63 12.23
C TYR A 292 13.55 -8.56 11.07
N LEU A 293 13.15 -7.34 10.65
CA LEU A 293 12.28 -7.16 9.49
C LEU A 293 12.86 -7.84 8.24
N ILE A 294 14.12 -7.57 7.92
CA ILE A 294 14.77 -8.11 6.73
C ILE A 294 14.80 -9.65 6.81
N ARG A 295 15.35 -10.21 7.90
CA ARG A 295 15.66 -11.65 7.98
C ARG A 295 14.50 -12.55 8.40
N ARG A 296 13.52 -12.02 9.13
CA ARG A 296 12.45 -12.83 9.74
C ARG A 296 11.05 -12.48 9.24
N VAL A 297 10.90 -11.37 8.50
CA VAL A 297 9.60 -10.92 7.99
C VAL A 297 9.60 -10.87 6.46
N ILE A 298 10.63 -10.30 5.84
CA ILE A 298 10.72 -10.15 4.38
C ILE A 298 11.19 -11.45 3.73
N TYR A 299 12.43 -11.87 4.00
CA TYR A 299 13.08 -12.99 3.33
C TYR A 299 12.88 -14.27 4.15
N ARG A 300 11.85 -15.04 3.77
CA ARG A 300 11.38 -16.25 4.45
C ARG A 300 11.13 -17.34 3.41
N ASP A 301 11.99 -18.35 3.39
CA ASP A 301 11.88 -19.47 2.43
C ASP A 301 10.68 -20.37 2.71
N ASP A 302 10.15 -20.33 3.93
CA ASP A 302 8.98 -21.10 4.36
C ASP A 302 7.63 -20.44 4.06
N LEU A 303 7.63 -19.20 3.53
CA LEU A 303 6.40 -18.44 3.23
C LEU A 303 6.35 -18.00 1.76
N PRO A 304 5.16 -17.73 1.20
CA PRO A 304 5.02 -17.14 -0.11
C PRO A 304 5.75 -15.80 -0.24
N ALA A 305 6.46 -15.63 -1.35
CA ALA A 305 7.21 -14.43 -1.71
C ALA A 305 6.46 -13.54 -2.72
N THR A 306 5.12 -13.65 -2.79
CA THR A 306 4.33 -12.77 -3.66
C THR A 306 4.43 -11.32 -3.18
N ALA A 307 4.26 -10.37 -4.11
CA ALA A 307 4.25 -8.94 -3.79
C ALA A 307 3.24 -8.60 -2.69
N GLU A 308 2.07 -9.24 -2.74
CA GLU A 308 0.99 -9.02 -1.77
C GLU A 308 1.33 -9.57 -0.39
N ASP A 309 1.89 -10.78 -0.31
CA ASP A 309 2.32 -11.40 0.94
C ASP A 309 3.48 -10.65 1.61
N VAL A 310 4.49 -10.25 0.83
CA VAL A 310 5.63 -9.48 1.34
C VAL A 310 5.16 -8.12 1.84
N PHE A 311 4.31 -7.42 1.09
CA PHE A 311 3.71 -6.16 1.54
C PHE A 311 2.91 -6.36 2.83
N PHE A 312 2.05 -7.38 2.89
CA PHE A 312 1.23 -7.69 4.06
C PHE A 312 2.10 -7.87 5.31
N ARG A 313 3.12 -8.73 5.23
CA ARG A 313 4.03 -9.00 6.35
C ARG A 313 4.79 -7.76 6.80
N VAL A 314 5.36 -7.01 5.85
CA VAL A 314 6.09 -5.76 6.16
C VAL A 314 5.17 -4.76 6.84
N MET A 315 3.99 -4.50 6.29
CA MET A 315 3.08 -3.51 6.85
C MET A 315 2.52 -3.94 8.20
N LEU A 316 2.11 -5.20 8.36
CA LEU A 316 1.67 -5.74 9.63
C LEU A 316 2.76 -5.56 10.70
N PHE A 317 4.01 -5.95 10.41
CA PHE A 317 5.13 -5.75 11.32
C PHE A 317 5.36 -4.28 11.66
N LYS A 318 5.29 -3.39 10.66
CA LYS A 318 5.63 -1.97 10.79
C LYS A 318 4.53 -1.10 11.41
N LEU A 319 3.27 -1.54 11.39
CA LEU A 319 2.17 -0.86 12.11
C LEU A 319 2.39 -0.92 13.63
N PHE A 320 2.90 -2.04 14.13
CA PHE A 320 3.23 -2.23 15.56
C PHE A 320 4.70 -1.89 15.87
N ASN A 321 5.58 -2.08 14.87
CA ASN A 321 7.01 -1.83 14.90
C ASN A 321 7.70 -2.49 16.11
N LYS A 322 7.26 -3.68 16.49
CA LYS A 322 7.69 -4.40 17.69
C LYS A 322 7.83 -5.90 17.40
N ILE A 323 9.04 -6.42 17.60
CA ILE A 323 9.39 -7.83 17.36
C ILE A 323 8.51 -8.76 18.18
N GLU A 324 8.34 -8.44 19.46
CA GLU A 324 7.59 -9.30 20.38
C GLU A 324 6.10 -9.38 20.01
N THR A 325 5.56 -8.37 19.31
CA THR A 325 4.19 -8.39 18.79
C THR A 325 4.05 -9.30 17.57
N TRP A 326 5.04 -9.26 16.67
CA TRP A 326 5.11 -10.19 15.55
C TRP A 326 5.17 -11.65 16.01
N GLU A 327 6.08 -11.96 16.93
CA GLU A 327 6.27 -13.32 17.46
C GLU A 327 5.00 -13.86 18.14
N VAL A 328 4.24 -12.99 18.81
CA VAL A 328 2.96 -13.38 19.41
C VAL A 328 1.90 -13.65 18.34
N LEU A 329 1.81 -12.84 17.29
CA LEU A 329 0.87 -13.08 16.20
C LEU A 329 1.17 -14.40 15.50
N GLU A 330 2.43 -14.63 15.13
CA GLU A 330 2.86 -15.84 14.44
C GLU A 330 2.69 -17.10 15.29
N ARG A 331 2.98 -17.04 16.60
CA ARG A 331 2.79 -18.19 17.49
C ARG A 331 1.32 -18.59 17.63
N GLU A 332 0.41 -17.62 17.70
CA GLU A 332 -1.01 -17.87 17.97
C GLU A 332 -1.83 -18.13 16.70
N LEU A 333 -1.41 -17.57 15.55
CA LEU A 333 -2.14 -17.65 14.28
C LEU A 333 -1.46 -18.57 13.26
N GLY A 334 -0.21 -18.98 13.50
CA GLY A 334 0.59 -19.72 12.55
C GLY A 334 1.23 -18.82 11.48
N PRO A 335 1.53 -19.37 10.29
CA PRO A 335 2.09 -18.62 9.16
C PRO A 335 1.30 -17.35 8.85
N LEU A 336 1.96 -16.20 8.88
CA LEU A 336 1.34 -14.90 8.59
C LEU A 336 1.39 -14.63 7.07
N VAL A 337 0.39 -15.16 6.35
CA VAL A 337 0.20 -14.98 4.90
C VAL A 337 -1.06 -14.18 4.61
N VAL A 338 -1.09 -13.48 3.46
CA VAL A 338 -2.24 -12.65 3.10
C VAL A 338 -3.50 -13.48 2.90
N GLU A 339 -3.34 -14.70 2.37
CA GLU A 339 -4.43 -15.63 2.13
C GLU A 339 -5.22 -15.84 3.42
N ASP A 340 -4.55 -16.04 4.56
CA ASP A 340 -5.15 -16.36 5.86
C ASP A 340 -5.53 -15.15 6.71
N PHE A 341 -5.21 -13.93 6.26
CA PHE A 341 -5.52 -12.73 7.01
C PHE A 341 -7.04 -12.53 7.17
N ALA A 342 -7.44 -12.24 8.41
CA ALA A 342 -8.81 -11.87 8.78
C ALA A 342 -8.78 -10.95 10.00
N PHE A 343 -9.70 -9.99 10.08
CA PHE A 343 -9.71 -9.00 11.15
C PHE A 343 -9.81 -9.62 12.55
N GLU A 344 -10.80 -10.48 12.77
CA GLU A 344 -11.21 -10.94 14.10
C GLU A 344 -10.13 -11.76 14.83
N PRO A 345 -9.45 -12.74 14.19
CA PRO A 345 -8.39 -13.48 14.86
C PRO A 345 -7.22 -12.59 15.30
N TYR A 346 -6.83 -11.64 14.46
CA TYR A 346 -5.73 -10.71 14.75
C TYR A 346 -6.11 -9.73 15.86
N ASP A 347 -7.33 -9.17 15.84
CA ASP A 347 -7.84 -8.33 16.93
C ASP A 347 -7.87 -9.10 18.25
N ALA A 348 -8.32 -10.35 18.25
CA ALA A 348 -8.40 -11.18 19.45
C ALA A 348 -7.02 -11.41 20.09
N VAL A 349 -6.00 -11.74 19.30
CA VAL A 349 -4.63 -11.94 19.79
C VAL A 349 -4.05 -10.65 20.35
N LEU A 350 -4.17 -9.53 19.62
CA LEU A 350 -3.64 -8.23 20.05
C LEU A 350 -4.37 -7.70 21.29
N SER A 351 -5.69 -7.81 21.32
CA SER A 351 -6.51 -7.39 22.46
C SER A 351 -6.19 -8.19 23.71
N ARG A 352 -5.96 -9.50 23.58
CA ARG A 352 -5.54 -10.37 24.70
C ARG A 352 -4.15 -9.98 25.20
N ALA A 353 -3.19 -9.78 24.30
CA ALA A 353 -1.85 -9.33 24.68
C ALA A 353 -1.89 -8.01 25.48
N MET A 354 -2.72 -7.06 25.05
CA MET A 354 -2.94 -5.80 25.77
C MET A 354 -3.61 -6.00 27.14
N GLN A 355 -4.63 -6.87 27.23
CA GLN A 355 -5.32 -7.17 28.49
C GLN A 355 -4.40 -7.84 29.51
N SER A 356 -3.43 -8.64 29.05
CA SER A 356 -2.39 -9.24 29.89
C SER A 356 -1.26 -8.26 30.30
N GLY A 357 -1.41 -6.96 30.03
CA GLY A 357 -0.45 -5.92 30.43
C GLY A 357 0.74 -5.75 29.49
N HIS A 358 0.78 -6.45 28.35
CA HIS A 358 1.84 -6.27 27.36
C HIS A 358 1.59 -5.06 26.46
N THR A 359 2.63 -4.27 26.21
CA THR A 359 2.59 -3.25 25.15
C THR A 359 2.73 -3.94 23.79
N ILE A 360 1.89 -3.55 22.82
CA ILE A 360 1.96 -4.10 21.45
C ILE A 360 2.60 -3.14 20.44
N TYR A 361 2.99 -1.93 20.88
CA TYR A 361 3.70 -0.96 20.06
C TYR A 361 5.10 -0.72 20.63
N SER A 362 6.07 -0.44 19.76
CA SER A 362 7.32 0.14 20.22
C SER A 362 7.20 1.65 20.44
N ALA A 363 8.19 2.21 21.15
CA ALA A 363 8.28 3.65 21.36
C ALA A 363 8.83 4.42 20.13
N ALA A 364 9.16 3.72 19.04
CA ALA A 364 9.68 4.28 17.81
C ALA A 364 8.63 4.14 16.69
N TYR A 365 8.60 5.10 15.76
CA TYR A 365 7.62 5.13 14.66
C TYR A 365 6.17 5.05 15.17
N ILE A 366 5.84 5.91 16.13
CA ILE A 366 4.53 5.92 16.78
C ILE A 366 3.45 6.25 15.75
N MET A 367 2.68 5.24 15.37
CA MET A 367 1.49 5.42 14.56
C MET A 367 0.41 6.21 15.32
N PRO A 368 -0.28 7.17 14.71
CA PRO A 368 -1.51 7.74 15.27
C PRO A 368 -2.62 6.68 15.39
N SER A 369 -3.66 6.98 16.15
CA SER A 369 -4.86 6.11 16.24
C SER A 369 -5.72 6.11 14.96
N GLY A 370 -5.41 6.98 13.99
CA GLY A 370 -6.23 7.20 12.79
C GLY A 370 -7.45 8.10 13.02
N GLY A 371 -7.68 8.57 14.27
CA GLY A 371 -8.89 9.30 14.64
C GLY A 371 -10.17 8.49 14.42
N GLY A 372 -11.35 9.13 14.54
CA GLY A 372 -12.65 8.49 14.28
C GLY A 372 -12.89 8.09 12.81
N SER A 373 -11.93 8.31 11.91
CA SER A 373 -12.08 8.07 10.47
C SER A 373 -12.16 6.59 10.07
N LEU A 374 -11.68 5.69 10.95
CA LEU A 374 -11.67 4.23 10.73
C LEU A 374 -12.64 3.48 11.65
N GLY A 375 -13.41 4.20 12.47
CA GLY A 375 -14.60 3.67 13.15
C GLY A 375 -14.41 2.81 14.40
N HIS A 376 -13.18 2.53 14.86
CA HIS A 376 -12.95 1.80 16.11
C HIS A 376 -12.30 2.64 17.21
N ASP A 377 -12.72 2.39 18.45
CA ASP A 377 -12.20 3.06 19.65
C ASP A 377 -10.75 2.69 19.95
N ARG A 378 -10.37 1.44 19.67
CA ARG A 378 -9.01 0.93 19.93
C ARG A 378 -8.12 1.09 18.70
N LYS A 379 -6.95 1.68 18.92
CA LYS A 379 -5.97 2.00 17.88
C LYS A 379 -5.52 0.79 17.03
N HIS A 380 -5.29 -0.38 17.62
CA HIS A 380 -4.83 -1.54 16.85
C HIS A 380 -5.89 -2.08 15.90
N ARG A 381 -7.17 -1.96 16.24
CA ARG A 381 -8.29 -2.29 15.34
C ARG A 381 -8.27 -1.40 14.11
N ASN A 382 -8.09 -0.08 14.30
CA ASN A 382 -7.95 0.85 13.17
C ASN A 382 -6.75 0.51 12.28
N HIS A 383 -5.66 0.00 12.84
CA HIS A 383 -4.49 -0.41 12.05
C HIS A 383 -4.74 -1.69 11.24
N LEU A 384 -5.47 -2.66 11.79
CA LEU A 384 -5.89 -3.85 11.04
C LEU A 384 -6.82 -3.47 9.88
N VAL A 385 -7.82 -2.61 10.12
CA VAL A 385 -8.70 -2.08 9.06
C VAL A 385 -7.92 -1.32 8.00
N LEU A 386 -6.91 -0.55 8.42
CA LEU A 386 -6.03 0.15 7.49
C LEU A 386 -5.26 -0.82 6.59
N LEU A 387 -4.73 -1.90 7.15
CA LEU A 387 -4.05 -2.95 6.40
C LEU A 387 -4.99 -3.66 5.42
N GLU A 388 -6.18 -4.06 5.86
CA GLU A 388 -7.22 -4.61 4.98
C GLU A 388 -7.51 -3.66 3.83
N ARG A 389 -7.71 -2.37 4.12
CA ARG A 389 -7.99 -1.37 3.09
C ARG A 389 -6.85 -1.23 2.08
N MET A 390 -5.59 -1.27 2.51
CA MET A 390 -4.44 -1.21 1.59
C MET A 390 -4.39 -2.41 0.65
N LEU A 391 -4.71 -3.61 1.15
CA LEU A 391 -4.79 -4.83 0.35
C LEU A 391 -5.98 -4.77 -0.62
N ASP A 392 -7.15 -4.37 -0.12
CA ASP A 392 -8.39 -4.21 -0.90
C ASP A 392 -8.25 -3.25 -2.09
N GLU A 393 -7.48 -2.17 -1.89
CA GLU A 393 -7.19 -1.16 -2.91
C GLU A 393 -5.99 -1.54 -3.80
N SER A 394 -5.48 -2.77 -3.69
CA SER A 394 -4.36 -3.32 -4.45
C SER A 394 -3.10 -2.43 -4.40
N LEU A 395 -2.84 -1.82 -3.24
CA LEU A 395 -1.65 -1.01 -3.03
C LEU A 395 -0.33 -1.76 -3.34
N PRO A 396 -0.16 -3.06 -3.02
CA PRO A 396 1.05 -3.80 -3.40
C PRO A 396 1.34 -3.72 -4.90
N ALA A 397 0.34 -3.97 -5.73
CA ALA A 397 0.47 -3.91 -7.19
C ALA A 397 0.80 -2.50 -7.69
N HIS A 398 0.16 -1.48 -7.11
CA HIS A 398 0.47 -0.09 -7.42
C HIS A 398 1.92 0.29 -7.04
N LEU A 399 2.43 -0.22 -5.92
CA LEU A 399 3.81 0.01 -5.48
C LEU A 399 4.83 -0.68 -6.39
N THR A 400 4.59 -1.93 -6.79
CA THR A 400 5.46 -2.64 -7.75
C THR A 400 5.50 -1.93 -9.10
N ALA A 401 4.38 -1.36 -9.54
CA ALA A 401 4.31 -0.60 -10.79
C ALA A 401 4.86 0.84 -10.68
N CYS A 402 5.23 1.31 -9.47
CA CYS A 402 5.77 2.65 -9.31
C CYS A 402 7.20 2.72 -9.85
N GLY A 403 7.48 3.72 -10.70
CA GLY A 403 8.83 3.96 -11.21
C GLY A 403 9.74 4.76 -10.27
N THR A 404 9.24 5.33 -9.17
CA THR A 404 10.03 6.16 -8.25
C THR A 404 9.61 6.02 -6.78
N MET A 405 10.58 6.17 -5.87
CA MET A 405 10.34 6.17 -4.42
C MET A 405 9.42 7.31 -3.97
N GLN A 406 9.52 8.49 -4.62
CA GLN A 406 8.64 9.62 -4.32
C GLN A 406 7.18 9.28 -4.59
N ARG A 407 6.89 8.61 -5.71
CA ARG A 407 5.51 8.22 -6.03
C ARG A 407 4.96 7.18 -5.05
N ALA A 408 5.78 6.19 -4.70
CA ALA A 408 5.44 5.21 -3.68
C ALA A 408 5.17 5.85 -2.31
N PHE A 409 6.00 6.83 -1.92
CA PHE A 409 5.79 7.66 -0.74
C PHE A 409 4.45 8.40 -0.77
N GLU A 410 4.10 9.04 -1.88
CA GLU A 410 2.83 9.76 -2.05
C GLU A 410 1.62 8.81 -1.92
N LEU A 411 1.72 7.60 -2.48
CA LEU A 411 0.69 6.57 -2.34
C LEU A 411 0.48 6.18 -0.88
N LEU A 412 1.55 5.87 -0.15
CA LEU A 412 1.47 5.52 1.28
C LEU A 412 0.94 6.68 2.12
N LYS A 413 1.39 7.91 1.88
CA LYS A 413 0.93 9.12 2.56
C LYS A 413 -0.56 9.41 2.35
N SER A 414 -1.15 8.93 1.25
CA SER A 414 -2.57 9.13 0.97
C SER A 414 -3.50 8.40 1.96
N TYR A 415 -2.97 7.46 2.73
CA TYR A 415 -3.75 6.67 3.68
C TYR A 415 -3.91 7.37 5.04
N PRO A 416 -5.09 7.25 5.69
CA PRO A 416 -5.34 7.89 6.97
C PRO A 416 -4.33 7.53 8.05
N GLY A 417 -3.83 8.54 8.76
CA GLY A 417 -2.86 8.37 9.85
C GLY A 417 -1.41 8.19 9.41
N ILE A 418 -1.12 8.12 8.10
CA ILE A 418 0.24 8.03 7.58
C ILE A 418 0.72 9.42 7.16
N GLY A 419 1.41 10.10 8.08
CA GLY A 419 2.09 11.37 7.77
C GLY A 419 3.42 11.18 7.05
N ASP A 420 4.06 12.30 6.68
CA ASP A 420 5.34 12.34 5.95
C ASP A 420 6.41 11.43 6.55
N PHE A 421 6.60 11.51 7.87
CA PHE A 421 7.60 10.67 8.53
C PHE A 421 7.31 9.18 8.35
N LEU A 422 6.08 8.74 8.59
CA LEU A 422 5.71 7.33 8.53
C LEU A 422 5.72 6.81 7.10
N ALA A 423 5.20 7.58 6.14
CA ALA A 423 5.24 7.23 4.73
C ALA A 423 6.69 6.99 4.28
N TYR A 424 7.62 7.86 4.68
CA TYR A 424 9.04 7.70 4.33
C TYR A 424 9.68 6.47 4.98
N GLN A 425 9.38 6.19 6.26
CA GLN A 425 9.85 4.97 6.92
C GLN A 425 9.30 3.71 6.23
N TYR A 426 8.02 3.69 5.87
CA TYR A 426 7.37 2.55 5.23
C TYR A 426 7.87 2.30 3.82
N VAL A 427 8.01 3.34 2.98
CA VAL A 427 8.58 3.13 1.63
C VAL A 427 10.01 2.62 1.72
N THR A 428 10.80 3.06 2.70
CA THR A 428 12.17 2.56 2.89
C THR A 428 12.17 1.11 3.34
N ASP A 429 11.31 0.75 4.29
CA ASP A 429 11.21 -0.61 4.83
C ASP A 429 10.70 -1.61 3.77
N LEU A 430 9.77 -1.18 2.92
CA LEU A 430 9.32 -1.96 1.76
C LEU A 430 10.44 -2.10 0.71
N ASN A 431 11.25 -1.05 0.51
CA ASN A 431 12.37 -1.07 -0.44
C ASN A 431 13.54 -1.96 -0.01
N TYR A 432 13.54 -2.50 1.22
CA TYR A 432 14.44 -3.59 1.60
C TYR A 432 14.04 -4.95 0.98
N SER A 433 12.81 -5.08 0.49
CA SER A 433 12.33 -6.26 -0.22
C SER A 433 12.48 -6.15 -1.74
N GLU A 434 12.14 -7.22 -2.44
CA GLU A 434 12.03 -7.28 -3.91
C GLU A 434 10.70 -6.66 -4.43
N LEU A 435 9.83 -6.14 -3.55
CA LEU A 435 8.59 -5.47 -3.96
C LEU A 435 8.86 -4.23 -4.83
N THR A 436 9.93 -3.51 -4.50
CA THR A 436 10.38 -2.30 -5.19
C THR A 436 11.90 -2.27 -5.26
N ASP A 437 12.45 -1.61 -6.28
CA ASP A 437 13.90 -1.45 -6.43
C ASP A 437 14.33 0.00 -6.66
N PHE A 438 13.96 0.87 -5.71
CA PHE A 438 14.31 2.28 -5.78
C PHE A 438 15.73 2.52 -5.28
N SER A 439 16.40 3.50 -5.90
CA SER A 439 17.63 4.06 -5.35
C SER A 439 17.36 4.77 -4.01
N GLU A 440 18.04 4.32 -2.96
CA GLU A 440 18.01 4.94 -1.62
C GLU A 440 18.68 6.33 -1.57
N SER A 441 19.32 6.72 -2.67
CA SER A 441 19.88 8.07 -2.87
C SER A 441 18.96 9.00 -3.66
N GLY A 442 17.80 8.53 -4.12
CA GLY A 442 16.88 9.30 -4.96
C GLY A 442 15.94 10.24 -4.19
N PHE A 443 15.54 9.89 -2.96
CA PHE A 443 14.46 10.57 -2.25
C PHE A 443 14.65 10.48 -0.73
N VAL A 444 14.42 11.59 -0.02
CA VAL A 444 14.50 11.64 1.45
C VAL A 444 13.51 12.62 2.03
N VAL A 445 12.92 12.26 3.18
CA VAL A 445 12.05 13.14 3.95
C VAL A 445 12.54 13.21 5.39
N PRO A 446 12.98 14.37 5.89
CA PRO A 446 13.47 14.51 7.25
C PRO A 446 12.34 14.34 8.27
N GLY A 447 12.53 13.43 9.23
CA GLY A 447 11.69 13.35 10.42
C GLY A 447 11.98 14.47 11.43
N PRO A 448 11.13 14.67 12.46
CA PRO A 448 11.28 15.75 13.44
C PRO A 448 12.65 15.78 14.15
N GLY A 449 13.19 14.61 14.50
CA GLY A 449 14.52 14.53 15.11
C GLY A 449 15.66 14.92 14.17
N ALA A 450 15.50 14.68 12.86
CA ALA A 450 16.50 15.08 11.87
C ALA A 450 16.46 16.60 11.66
N LEU A 451 15.27 17.21 11.66
CA LEU A 451 15.13 18.67 11.61
C LEU A 451 15.83 19.34 12.80
N ASP A 452 15.65 18.79 14.02
CA ASP A 452 16.40 19.24 15.21
C ASP A 452 17.92 19.09 15.03
N GLY A 453 18.36 17.96 14.47
CA GLY A 453 19.78 17.68 14.23
C GLY A 453 20.40 18.65 13.24
N ILE A 454 19.74 18.89 12.11
CA ILE A 454 20.15 19.86 11.09
C ILE A 454 20.27 21.25 11.71
N ARG A 455 19.26 21.68 12.49
CA ARG A 455 19.28 22.98 13.16
C ARG A 455 20.46 23.12 14.12
N LYS A 456 20.86 22.04 14.79
CA LYS A 456 22.02 22.05 15.68
C LYS A 456 23.33 22.08 14.90
N CYS A 457 23.43 21.38 13.77
CA CYS A 457 24.66 21.33 12.96
C CYS A 457 24.92 22.63 12.19
N PHE A 458 23.90 23.41 11.83
CA PHE A 458 24.06 24.59 10.98
C PHE A 458 23.39 25.82 11.58
N ILE A 459 24.18 26.90 11.70
CA ILE A 459 23.66 28.24 12.01
C ILE A 459 22.88 28.77 10.79
N ASP A 460 23.45 28.56 9.61
CA ASP A 460 22.96 29.01 8.32
C ASP A 460 23.16 27.89 7.30
N THR A 461 22.08 27.46 6.64
CA THR A 461 22.09 26.40 5.63
C THR A 461 22.48 26.92 4.24
N GLY A 462 22.86 28.19 4.10
CA GLY A 462 23.30 28.75 2.82
C GLY A 462 22.19 28.78 1.75
N GLY A 463 20.93 28.69 2.18
CA GLY A 463 19.76 28.61 1.30
C GLY A 463 19.32 27.20 0.92
N LEU A 464 20.02 26.15 1.36
CA LEU A 464 19.60 24.76 1.17
C LEU A 464 18.44 24.40 2.09
N ASN A 465 17.48 23.64 1.55
CA ASN A 465 16.42 23.01 2.35
C ASN A 465 16.91 21.72 3.03
N GLU A 466 16.11 21.17 3.95
CA GLU A 466 16.54 20.06 4.79
C GLU A 466 16.84 18.75 4.02
N PRO A 467 16.03 18.32 3.02
CA PRO A 467 16.42 17.24 2.11
C PRO A 467 17.75 17.49 1.38
N GLU A 468 18.00 18.70 0.91
CA GLU A 468 19.26 19.08 0.25
C GLU A 468 20.44 19.04 1.21
N ILE A 469 20.26 19.43 2.48
CA ILE A 469 21.28 19.28 3.52
C ILE A 469 21.61 17.81 3.75
N ILE A 470 20.61 16.92 3.80
CA ILE A 470 20.87 15.48 3.97
C ILE A 470 21.67 14.93 2.77
N ARG A 471 21.31 15.34 1.55
CA ARG A 471 22.07 14.97 0.35
C ARG A 471 23.50 15.52 0.39
N PHE A 472 23.66 16.78 0.79
CA PHE A 472 24.98 17.39 1.00
C PHE A 472 25.85 16.59 1.98
N MET A 473 25.28 16.08 3.08
CA MET A 473 26.01 15.23 4.00
C MET A 473 26.43 13.92 3.33
N ALA A 474 25.51 13.23 2.67
CA ALA A 474 25.81 11.97 1.98
C ALA A 474 26.91 12.14 0.92
N ASP A 475 26.83 13.20 0.10
CA ASP A 475 27.79 13.48 -0.98
C ASP A 475 29.19 13.83 -0.46
N ARG A 476 29.31 14.30 0.79
CA ARG A 476 30.58 14.74 1.39
C ARG A 476 31.18 13.77 2.40
N GLN A 477 30.53 12.63 2.67
CA GLN A 477 30.90 11.75 3.77
C GLN A 477 32.39 11.38 3.79
N GLU A 478 32.97 10.99 2.65
CA GLU A 478 34.39 10.62 2.54
C GLU A 478 35.30 11.81 2.83
N ALA A 479 35.04 12.95 2.18
CA ALA A 479 35.82 14.17 2.38
C ALA A 479 35.77 14.68 3.82
N GLU A 480 34.65 14.50 4.52
CA GLU A 480 34.51 14.92 5.92
C GLU A 480 35.18 13.94 6.89
N PHE A 481 35.13 12.64 6.62
CA PHE A 481 35.91 11.66 7.37
C PHE A 481 37.41 11.93 7.22
N ASP A 482 37.89 12.18 6.00
CA ASP A 482 39.29 12.52 5.74
C ASP A 482 39.69 13.84 6.42
N ARG A 483 38.87 14.90 6.29
CA ARG A 483 39.12 16.21 6.90
C ARG A 483 39.30 16.10 8.42
N LEU A 484 38.54 15.22 9.06
CA LEU A 484 38.56 15.01 10.50
C LEU A 484 39.54 13.90 10.94
N GLY A 485 40.22 13.22 10.01
CA GLY A 485 41.08 12.08 10.29
C GLY A 485 40.33 10.91 10.93
N LEU A 486 39.07 10.70 10.56
CA LEU A 486 38.21 9.65 11.09
C LEU A 486 38.30 8.40 10.20
N ASP A 487 38.75 7.30 10.78
CA ASP A 487 38.65 5.99 10.16
C ASP A 487 37.21 5.48 10.25
N PHE A 488 36.46 5.62 9.15
CA PHE A 488 35.08 5.18 9.03
C PHE A 488 35.00 3.86 8.23
N GLU A 489 34.71 2.78 8.93
CA GLU A 489 34.51 1.47 8.32
C GLU A 489 33.12 1.41 7.64
N SER A 490 33.10 1.49 6.32
CA SER A 490 31.86 1.35 5.53
C SER A 490 31.16 0.00 5.76
N LEU A 491 29.92 -0.14 5.27
CA LEU A 491 29.19 -1.40 5.32
C LEU A 491 29.67 -2.34 4.21
N TRP A 492 30.89 -2.87 4.34
CA TRP A 492 31.57 -3.71 3.35
C TRP A 492 31.57 -3.08 1.94
N GLY A 493 32.04 -1.83 1.84
CA GLY A 493 32.13 -1.08 0.59
C GLY A 493 30.89 -0.27 0.25
N ARG A 494 29.77 -0.47 0.97
CA ARG A 494 28.56 0.35 0.78
C ARG A 494 28.66 1.67 1.57
N PRO A 495 28.59 2.84 0.93
CA PRO A 495 28.61 4.14 1.61
C PRO A 495 27.27 4.43 2.31
N LEU A 496 27.26 5.39 3.24
CA LEU A 496 26.04 5.87 3.88
C LEU A 496 25.07 6.40 2.81
N GLN A 497 23.81 5.98 2.90
CA GLN A 497 22.73 6.47 2.03
C GLN A 497 21.97 7.63 2.68
N LEU A 498 21.07 8.28 1.93
CA LEU A 498 20.30 9.42 2.46
C LEU A 498 19.51 9.08 3.71
N ILE A 499 18.94 7.87 3.79
CA ILE A 499 18.25 7.40 4.99
C ILE A 499 19.18 7.27 6.20
N ASP A 500 20.41 6.81 6.00
CA ASP A 500 21.40 6.67 7.06
C ASP A 500 21.80 8.06 7.56
N CYS A 501 22.07 9.00 6.63
CA CYS A 501 22.39 10.38 6.98
C CYS A 501 21.24 11.09 7.71
N GLN A 502 19.98 10.86 7.28
CA GLN A 502 18.78 11.36 7.95
C GLN A 502 18.65 10.79 9.36
N ASN A 503 18.93 9.50 9.54
CA ASN A 503 18.86 8.83 10.82
C ASN A 503 19.97 9.33 11.78
N LEU A 504 21.19 9.53 11.26
CA LEU A 504 22.29 10.13 12.00
C LEU A 504 21.93 11.52 12.54
N PHE A 505 21.24 12.37 11.77
CA PHE A 505 20.77 13.66 12.31
C PHE A 505 19.83 13.49 13.51
N CYS A 506 18.94 12.48 13.48
CA CYS A 506 18.06 12.19 14.62
C CYS A 506 18.84 11.77 15.87
N GLU A 507 19.91 10.99 15.71
CA GLU A 507 20.73 10.54 16.82
C GLU A 507 21.68 11.64 17.33
N VAL A 508 22.24 12.44 16.44
CA VAL A 508 23.12 13.56 16.77
C VAL A 508 22.37 14.64 17.52
N ASP A 509 21.10 14.91 17.18
CA ASP A 509 20.25 15.76 18.02
C ASP A 509 20.22 15.24 19.46
N LYS A 510 19.97 13.94 19.68
CA LYS A 510 19.92 13.36 21.02
C LYS A 510 21.28 13.47 21.72
N TYR A 511 22.35 13.10 21.04
CA TYR A 511 23.72 13.10 21.57
C TYR A 511 24.17 14.52 21.96
N ALA A 512 23.91 15.50 21.09
CA ALA A 512 24.28 16.90 21.32
C ALA A 512 23.58 17.52 22.53
N ARG A 513 22.41 17.01 22.98
CA ARG A 513 21.75 17.49 24.21
C ARG A 513 22.63 17.36 25.46
N VAL A 514 23.54 16.38 25.45
CA VAL A 514 24.47 16.12 26.56
C VAL A 514 25.84 16.68 26.24
N ARG A 515 26.33 16.50 25.00
CA ARG A 515 27.67 16.93 24.61
C ARG A 515 27.80 18.45 24.46
N HIS A 516 26.77 19.10 23.92
CA HIS A 516 26.72 20.53 23.56
C HIS A 516 25.41 21.15 24.08
N PRO A 517 25.17 21.14 25.41
CA PRO A 517 23.90 21.58 26.00
C PRO A 517 23.54 23.05 25.70
N GLU A 518 24.53 23.87 25.34
CA GLU A 518 24.37 25.26 24.93
C GLU A 518 23.74 25.42 23.54
N ILE A 519 23.73 24.37 22.69
CA ILE A 519 23.17 24.42 21.34
C ILE A 519 21.77 23.79 21.32
N SER A 520 20.77 24.65 21.14
CA SER A 520 19.35 24.26 21.17
C SER A 520 18.83 23.81 19.81
N GLY A 521 17.97 22.77 19.82
CA GLY A 521 17.18 22.36 18.66
C GLY A 521 15.84 23.11 18.57
N LEU A 522 15.02 22.77 17.58
CA LEU A 522 13.68 23.34 17.38
C LEU A 522 12.71 22.92 18.49
N SER A 523 12.79 21.68 18.96
CA SER A 523 11.81 21.11 19.90
C SER A 523 12.07 21.43 21.39
N GLY A 524 13.17 22.11 21.73
CA GLY A 524 13.55 22.41 23.12
C GLY A 524 13.88 21.21 24.02
N ARG A 525 14.10 20.01 23.46
CA ARG A 525 14.41 18.80 24.27
C ARG A 525 15.85 18.85 24.79
N THR A 526 16.02 18.60 26.09
CA THR A 526 17.32 18.75 26.78
C THR A 526 17.90 17.46 27.35
N ARG A 527 17.16 16.33 27.35
CA ARG A 527 17.62 15.07 27.96
C ARG A 527 17.48 13.87 27.03
N ILE A 528 18.31 12.85 27.26
CA ILE A 528 18.19 11.52 26.66
C ILE A 528 17.45 10.61 27.67
N LYS A 529 16.28 10.09 27.28
CA LYS A 529 15.41 9.32 28.18
C LYS A 529 15.83 7.85 28.33
N GLN A 530 16.38 7.25 27.27
CA GLN A 530 16.64 5.81 27.22
C GLN A 530 18.10 5.50 27.56
N ARG A 531 18.32 4.70 28.60
CA ARG A 531 19.63 4.13 28.95
C ARG A 531 19.90 2.87 28.13
N LEU A 532 21.17 2.60 27.86
CA LEU A 532 21.59 1.36 27.22
C LEU A 532 21.46 0.20 28.22
N VAL A 533 20.83 -0.88 27.79
CA VAL A 533 20.88 -2.17 28.48
C VAL A 533 21.54 -3.14 27.50
N PRO A 534 22.77 -3.61 27.78
CA PRO A 534 23.46 -4.54 26.90
C PRO A 534 22.60 -5.79 26.67
N LYS A 535 22.43 -6.18 25.40
CA LYS A 535 21.70 -7.39 25.01
C LYS A 535 22.63 -8.28 24.20
N GLY A 536 22.93 -9.46 24.75
CA GLY A 536 23.51 -10.63 24.08
C GLY A 536 24.70 -10.38 23.14
N VAL A 537 25.08 -11.44 22.46
CA VAL A 537 25.99 -11.37 21.32
C VAL A 537 25.24 -10.75 20.14
N LEU A 538 25.92 -9.90 19.35
CA LEU A 538 25.34 -9.36 18.13
C LEU A 538 25.24 -10.51 17.10
N PRO A 539 24.04 -10.85 16.61
CA PRO A 539 23.91 -11.87 15.57
C PRO A 539 24.63 -11.42 14.31
N GLU A 540 25.03 -12.39 13.48
CA GLU A 540 25.55 -12.09 12.15
C GLU A 540 24.53 -11.28 11.35
N PRO A 541 24.92 -10.09 10.84
CA PRO A 541 24.03 -9.21 10.13
C PRO A 541 23.71 -9.81 8.77
N TRP A 542 22.52 -9.52 8.28
CA TRP A 542 22.07 -9.96 6.97
C TRP A 542 21.23 -8.85 6.35
N TYR A 543 21.54 -8.50 5.11
CA TYR A 543 20.98 -7.34 4.41
C TYR A 543 20.20 -7.78 3.17
N PRO A 544 19.39 -6.90 2.55
CA PRO A 544 18.70 -7.20 1.31
C PRO A 544 19.65 -7.84 0.28
N PRO A 545 19.32 -9.02 -0.31
CA PRO A 545 20.18 -9.70 -1.27
C PRO A 545 20.58 -8.83 -2.46
N LYS A 546 19.67 -7.98 -2.94
CA LYS A 546 19.93 -6.99 -3.99
C LYS A 546 21.05 -5.98 -3.68
N TRP A 547 21.54 -5.91 -2.45
CA TRP A 547 22.72 -5.11 -2.11
C TRP A 547 24.05 -5.84 -2.35
N GLY A 548 24.05 -7.16 -2.55
CA GLY A 548 25.26 -7.94 -2.85
C GLY A 548 26.28 -8.01 -1.71
N LEU A 549 25.88 -7.78 -0.46
CA LEU A 549 26.81 -7.70 0.68
C LEU A 549 26.99 -9.02 1.44
N ASN A 550 26.02 -9.93 1.36
CA ASN A 550 25.92 -11.06 2.30
C ASN A 550 27.09 -12.05 2.16
N ASP A 551 27.66 -12.22 0.96
CA ASP A 551 28.83 -13.09 0.76
C ASP A 551 30.09 -12.51 1.41
N SER A 552 30.34 -11.20 1.24
CA SER A 552 31.45 -10.50 1.88
C SER A 552 31.32 -10.49 3.41
N ILE A 553 30.10 -10.44 3.93
CA ILE A 553 29.84 -10.52 5.38
C ILE A 553 30.16 -11.91 5.91
N ALA A 554 29.72 -12.96 5.21
CA ALA A 554 29.99 -14.34 5.59
C ALA A 554 31.50 -14.61 5.61
N GLU A 555 32.22 -14.19 4.57
CA GLU A 555 33.69 -14.27 4.51
C GLU A 555 34.34 -13.51 5.67
N TRP A 556 33.94 -12.25 5.89
CA TRP A 556 34.46 -11.43 6.98
C TRP A 556 34.21 -12.06 8.35
N CYS A 557 33.03 -12.63 8.59
CA CYS A 557 32.67 -13.26 9.86
C CYS A 557 33.50 -14.53 10.11
N LEU A 558 33.79 -15.32 9.08
CA LEU A 558 34.66 -16.50 9.18
C LEU A 558 36.08 -16.12 9.61
N THR A 559 36.63 -15.03 9.08
CA THR A 559 38.01 -14.61 9.39
C THR A 559 38.15 -13.89 10.72
N HIS A 560 37.14 -13.11 11.14
CA HIS A 560 37.24 -12.24 12.33
C HIS A 560 36.65 -12.85 13.60
N ARG A 561 35.66 -13.76 13.52
CA ARG A 561 35.12 -14.45 14.72
C ARG A 561 36.01 -15.59 15.21
N ALA A 562 36.81 -16.20 14.34
CA ALA A 562 37.72 -17.28 14.70
C ALA A 562 38.88 -16.85 15.64
N GLN A 563 39.05 -15.56 15.90
CA GLN A 563 40.09 -15.01 16.77
C GLN A 563 39.62 -14.65 18.20
N GLY A 564 38.33 -14.88 18.53
CA GLY A 564 37.79 -14.76 19.89
C GLY A 564 37.76 -16.11 20.62
N PRO A 565 37.83 -16.15 21.97
CA PRO A 565 37.99 -17.40 22.71
C PRO A 565 36.78 -18.33 22.55
N GLY A 566 36.99 -19.41 21.78
CA GLY A 566 36.34 -20.72 21.84
C GLY A 566 34.87 -20.79 22.23
N THR A 567 34.00 -21.00 21.24
CA THR A 567 32.82 -21.84 21.46
C THR A 567 32.51 -22.64 20.20
N LEU A 568 33.20 -23.77 20.07
CA LEU A 568 32.78 -24.87 19.21
C LEU A 568 31.46 -25.43 19.77
N TYR A 569 30.33 -25.06 19.18
CA TYR A 569 29.15 -25.91 19.21
C TYR A 569 29.02 -26.54 17.83
N THR A 570 29.55 -27.76 17.73
CA THR A 570 29.34 -28.68 16.62
C THR A 570 27.86 -28.97 16.47
N THR A 571 27.32 -28.64 15.30
CA THR A 571 26.09 -29.19 14.74
C THR A 571 26.25 -30.69 14.49
N ARG A 572 25.43 -31.50 15.14
CA ARG A 572 24.96 -32.80 14.63
C ARG A 572 23.60 -33.06 15.23
N LEU A 573 22.55 -32.89 14.45
CA LEU A 573 21.36 -33.73 14.54
C LEU A 573 20.90 -34.02 13.11
N GLU A 574 20.69 -35.31 12.89
CA GLU A 574 20.18 -35.99 11.70
C GLU A 574 18.76 -35.58 11.33
#